data_AF-A0A1A8NZC8-F1
#
_entry.id   AF-A0A1A8NZC8-F1
#
_cell.length_a   1.000
_cell.length_b   1.000
_cell.length_c   1.000
_cell.angle_alpha   90.00
_cell.angle_beta   90.00
_cell.angle_gamma   90.00
#
_symmetry.space_group_name_H-M   'P 1'
#
loop_
_entity.id
_entity.type
_entity.pdbx_description
1 polymer ?
#
loop_
_entity_poly.entity_id
_entity_poly.type
_entity_poly.pdbx_seq_one_letter_code
_entity_poly.pdbx_strand_id
1 'polypeptide(L)'
;MLRHYRVKPENEEEANTPRTNTESRKIALDQAVLNFIIKDCQPLSIVESEGFRGLIQVLDPSYVLPTRKTVKEMMAKKHAEELERVKREVQQAVAVSITADMWTSLNMEAYLALTCHYINDNMQLCTSVLGVKHFPQSHTADNLAQVKRGMMDDWAITNKVRCLVTDAAPNMIAATRTLQIRH
;
A
#
# COMPACT_ATOMS: atom_id res chain seq x y z
N MET A 1 52.27 24.26 -50.33
CA MET A 1 51.60 23.24 -51.15
C MET A 1 50.29 22.89 -50.45
N LEU A 2 49.16 23.36 -50.99
CA LEU A 2 47.82 23.18 -50.44
C LEU A 2 47.40 21.71 -50.46
N ARG A 3 46.71 21.25 -49.41
CA ARG A 3 45.49 20.44 -49.55
C ARG A 3 44.47 20.87 -48.50
N HIS A 4 43.57 21.76 -48.91
CA HIS A 4 42.32 22.00 -48.20
C HIS A 4 41.45 20.75 -48.43
N TYR A 5 41.26 19.94 -47.38
CA TYR A 5 40.24 18.91 -47.38
C TYR A 5 38.89 19.60 -47.11
N ARG A 6 38.06 19.72 -48.16
CA ARG A 6 36.65 20.14 -48.03
C ARG A 6 35.82 18.92 -47.66
N VAL A 7 35.31 18.88 -46.44
CA VAL A 7 34.24 17.96 -46.03
C VAL A 7 32.94 18.42 -46.72
N LYS A 8 32.28 17.52 -47.44
CA LYS A 8 30.92 17.73 -47.97
C LYS A 8 29.91 17.66 -46.81
N PRO A 9 28.87 18.52 -46.76
CA PRO A 9 27.79 18.31 -45.82
C PRO A 9 26.82 17.23 -46.33
N GLU A 10 26.12 16.62 -45.37
CA GLU A 10 24.90 15.82 -45.49
C GLU A 10 25.04 14.40 -46.05
N ASN A 11 25.03 13.43 -45.13
CA ASN A 11 23.76 12.79 -44.76
C ASN A 11 23.80 12.57 -43.24
N GLU A 12 23.11 13.43 -42.50
CA GLU A 12 22.68 13.06 -41.16
C GLU A 12 21.74 11.88 -41.34
N GLU A 13 22.23 10.66 -41.13
CA GLU A 13 21.36 9.62 -40.62
C GLU A 13 20.86 10.14 -39.29
N GLU A 14 19.70 10.79 -39.31
CA GLU A 14 18.87 10.97 -38.13
C GLU A 14 18.81 9.59 -37.47
N ALA A 15 19.57 9.43 -36.40
CA ALA A 15 19.41 8.32 -35.51
C ALA A 15 17.94 8.37 -35.10
N ASN A 16 17.15 7.47 -35.67
CA ASN A 16 15.74 7.27 -35.35
C ASN A 16 15.70 6.75 -33.91
N THR A 17 15.94 7.65 -32.95
CA THR A 17 15.62 7.43 -31.56
C THR A 17 14.15 7.06 -31.55
N PRO A 18 13.79 5.86 -31.04
CA PRO A 18 12.39 5.48 -30.97
C PRO A 18 11.68 6.61 -30.24
N ARG A 19 10.70 7.24 -30.89
CA ARG A 19 9.80 8.18 -30.23
C ARG A 19 9.15 7.40 -29.10
N THR A 20 9.72 7.46 -27.90
CA THR A 20 9.09 6.91 -26.70
C THR A 20 7.76 7.61 -26.60
N ASN A 21 6.69 6.85 -26.84
CA ASN A 21 5.33 7.36 -26.84
C ASN A 21 5.14 8.23 -25.59
N THR A 22 4.94 9.54 -25.79
CA THR A 22 4.85 10.54 -24.72
C THR A 22 3.84 10.13 -23.66
N GLU A 23 2.76 9.45 -24.07
CA GLU A 23 1.75 8.88 -23.19
C GLU A 23 2.33 7.78 -22.28
N SER A 24 3.12 6.86 -22.83
CA SER A 24 3.80 5.81 -22.05
C SER A 24 4.81 6.39 -21.06
N ARG A 25 5.53 7.45 -21.43
CA ARG A 25 6.46 8.14 -20.52
C ARG A 25 5.71 8.82 -19.36
N LYS A 26 4.61 9.51 -19.66
CA LYS A 26 3.79 10.17 -18.62
C LYS A 26 3.25 9.16 -17.61
N ILE A 27 2.72 8.03 -18.08
CA ILE A 27 2.21 6.97 -17.21
C ILE A 27 3.32 6.45 -16.28
N ALA A 28 4.53 6.24 -16.80
CA ALA A 28 5.66 5.80 -15.99
C ALA A 28 6.04 6.82 -14.90
N LEU A 29 6.06 8.12 -15.24
CA LEU A 29 6.34 9.20 -14.29
C LEU A 29 5.24 9.34 -13.24
N ASP A 30 3.96 9.29 -13.63
CA ASP A 30 2.83 9.33 -12.69
C ASP A 30 2.90 8.17 -11.70
N GLN A 31 3.26 6.96 -12.16
CA GLN A 31 3.45 5.80 -11.29
C GLN A 31 4.65 5.95 -10.37
N ALA A 32 5.75 6.55 -10.84
CA ALA A 32 6.91 6.85 -10.00
C ALA A 32 6.56 7.84 -8.89
N VAL A 33 5.81 8.90 -9.20
CA VAL A 33 5.32 9.88 -8.21
C VAL A 33 4.37 9.21 -7.21
N LEU A 34 3.43 8.39 -7.66
CA LEU A 34 2.55 7.63 -6.75
C LEU A 34 3.36 6.70 -5.83
N ASN A 35 4.38 6.01 -6.36
CA ASN A 35 5.23 5.13 -5.58
C ASN A 35 6.05 5.89 -4.53
N PHE A 36 6.59 7.05 -4.88
CA PHE A 36 7.24 7.95 -3.94
C PHE A 36 6.29 8.34 -2.80
N ILE A 37 5.06 8.75 -3.15
CA ILE A 37 4.05 9.13 -2.15
C ILE A 37 3.73 7.97 -1.19
N ILE A 38 3.56 6.75 -1.73
CA ILE A 38 3.22 5.57 -0.93
C ILE A 38 4.39 5.14 -0.05
N LYS A 39 5.60 5.01 -0.62
CA LYS A 39 6.76 4.48 0.09
C LYS A 39 7.23 5.41 1.21
N ASP A 40 7.14 6.71 0.97
CA ASP A 40 7.69 7.71 1.89
C ASP A 40 6.58 8.38 2.72
N CYS A 41 5.37 7.79 2.73
CA CYS A 41 4.19 8.25 3.47
C CYS A 41 3.90 9.76 3.27
N GLN A 42 4.10 10.27 2.06
CA GLN A 42 3.93 11.69 1.77
C GLN A 42 2.44 12.06 1.70
N PRO A 43 2.08 13.30 2.08
CA PRO A 43 0.72 13.77 1.85
C PRO A 43 0.42 13.82 0.35
N LEU A 44 -0.81 13.48 -0.05
CA LEU A 44 -1.22 13.55 -1.46
C LEU A 44 -1.09 14.96 -2.06
N SER A 45 -1.13 16.00 -1.22
CA SER A 45 -0.93 17.39 -1.60
C SER A 45 0.52 17.73 -1.97
N ILE A 46 1.48 16.80 -1.85
CA ILE A 46 2.87 17.07 -2.23
C ILE A 46 3.00 17.46 -3.71
N VAL A 47 2.14 16.92 -4.59
CA VAL A 47 2.07 17.30 -6.01
C VAL A 47 1.57 18.73 -6.23
N GLU A 48 1.08 19.38 -5.18
CA GLU A 48 0.65 20.77 -5.16
C GLU A 48 1.71 21.73 -4.56
N SER A 49 2.73 21.19 -3.91
CA SER A 49 3.80 21.96 -3.28
C SER A 49 4.67 22.68 -4.32
N GLU A 50 4.95 23.97 -4.09
CA GLU A 50 5.76 24.81 -4.97
C GLU A 50 7.18 24.25 -5.15
N GLY A 51 7.85 23.90 -4.05
CA GLY A 51 9.22 23.37 -4.11
C GLY A 51 9.32 22.03 -4.85
N PHE A 52 8.33 21.14 -4.64
CA PHE A 52 8.30 19.87 -5.36
C PHE A 52 8.03 20.07 -6.86
N ARG A 53 7.10 20.95 -7.22
CA ARG A 53 6.85 21.33 -8.61
C ARG A 53 8.07 21.94 -9.28
N GLY A 54 8.77 22.84 -8.57
CA GLY A 54 10.00 23.45 -9.05
C GLY A 54 11.10 22.42 -9.34
N LEU A 55 11.29 21.46 -8.44
CA LEU A 55 12.22 20.34 -8.64
C LEU A 55 11.86 19.52 -9.89
N ILE A 56 10.59 19.11 -10.01
CA ILE A 56 10.13 18.30 -11.15
C ILE A 56 10.29 19.06 -12.47
N GLN A 57 10.02 20.37 -12.48
CA GLN A 57 10.19 21.21 -13.66
C GLN A 57 11.65 21.31 -14.12
N VAL A 58 12.61 21.29 -13.19
CA VAL A 58 14.06 21.26 -13.50
C VAL A 58 14.47 19.89 -14.05
N LEU A 59 13.92 18.81 -13.49
CA LEU A 59 14.24 17.43 -13.90
C LEU A 59 13.63 17.05 -15.26
N ASP A 60 12.38 17.41 -15.50
CA ASP A 60 11.68 17.19 -16.77
C ASP A 60 10.66 18.32 -17.01
N PRO A 61 11.02 19.37 -17.77
CA PRO A 61 10.13 20.50 -18.05
C PRO A 61 8.87 20.12 -18.83
N SER A 62 8.85 18.96 -19.50
CA SER A 62 7.71 18.49 -20.29
C SER A 62 6.69 17.71 -19.46
N TYR A 63 7.06 17.30 -18.26
CA TYR A 63 6.22 16.49 -17.40
C TYR A 63 5.24 17.34 -16.59
N VAL A 64 3.95 17.14 -16.85
CA VAL A 64 2.88 17.73 -16.05
C VAL A 64 2.47 16.75 -14.96
N LEU A 65 2.74 17.13 -13.70
CA LEU A 65 2.36 16.37 -12.52
C LEU A 65 0.84 16.10 -12.48
N PRO A 66 0.42 14.92 -12.00
CA PRO A 66 -1.00 14.63 -11.78
C PRO A 66 -1.54 15.55 -10.68
N THR A 67 -2.84 15.87 -10.77
CA THR A 67 -3.53 16.60 -9.71
C THR A 67 -3.67 15.74 -8.46
N ARG A 68 -3.85 16.35 -7.28
CA ARG A 68 -4.13 15.60 -6.03
C ARG A 68 -5.33 14.66 -6.17
N LYS A 69 -6.35 15.06 -6.93
CA LYS A 69 -7.52 14.21 -7.23
C LYS A 69 -7.10 12.96 -8.03
N THR A 70 -6.33 13.15 -9.09
CA THR A 70 -5.81 12.06 -9.92
C THR A 70 -4.94 11.11 -9.10
N VAL A 71 -4.03 11.63 -8.27
CA VAL A 71 -3.21 10.79 -7.38
C VAL A 71 -4.08 9.98 -6.41
N LYS A 72 -5.13 10.59 -5.84
CA LYS A 72 -6.07 9.88 -4.96
C LYS A 72 -6.77 8.72 -5.68
N GLU A 73 -7.23 8.93 -6.91
CA GLU A 73 -7.87 7.90 -7.73
C GLU A 73 -6.88 6.77 -8.08
N MET A 74 -5.65 7.12 -8.45
CA MET A 74 -4.60 6.14 -8.72
C MET A 74 -4.24 5.33 -7.46
N MET A 75 -4.15 5.98 -6.29
CA MET A 75 -3.92 5.33 -5.01
C MET A 75 -5.05 4.34 -4.67
N ALA A 76 -6.31 4.75 -4.85
CA ALA A 76 -7.46 3.88 -4.59
C ALA A 76 -7.45 2.65 -5.50
N LYS A 77 -7.16 2.82 -6.80
CA LYS A 77 -7.01 1.71 -7.74
C LYS A 77 -5.88 0.76 -7.32
N LYS A 78 -4.71 1.30 -7.03
CA LYS A 78 -3.54 0.51 -6.60
C LYS A 78 -3.80 -0.24 -5.29
N HIS A 79 -4.49 0.39 -4.34
CA HIS A 79 -4.90 -0.26 -3.09
C HIS A 79 -5.85 -1.42 -3.35
N ALA A 80 -6.85 -1.27 -4.23
CA ALA A 80 -7.78 -2.36 -4.55
C ALA A 80 -7.06 -3.55 -5.21
N GLU A 81 -6.16 -3.28 -6.16
CA GLU A 81 -5.35 -4.32 -6.81
C GLU A 81 -4.47 -5.07 -5.79
N GLU A 82 -3.82 -4.33 -4.89
CA GLU A 82 -2.93 -4.89 -3.87
C GLU A 82 -3.70 -5.64 -2.77
N LEU A 83 -4.86 -5.13 -2.35
CA LEU A 83 -5.75 -5.81 -1.41
C LEU A 83 -6.15 -7.19 -1.94
N GLU A 84 -6.60 -7.26 -3.19
CA GLU A 84 -6.98 -8.53 -3.82
C GLU A 84 -5.77 -9.47 -3.96
N ARG A 85 -4.57 -8.95 -4.25
CA ARG A 85 -3.34 -9.74 -4.30
C ARG A 85 -3.02 -10.35 -2.94
N VAL A 86 -2.93 -9.53 -1.90
CA VAL A 86 -2.57 -9.97 -0.54
C VAL A 86 -3.65 -10.90 0.01
N LYS A 87 -4.93 -10.64 -0.28
CA LYS A 87 -6.04 -11.51 0.12
C LYS A 87 -5.90 -12.92 -0.45
N ARG A 88 -5.56 -13.05 -1.74
CA ARG A 88 -5.28 -14.37 -2.35
C ARG A 88 -4.11 -15.08 -1.66
N GLU A 89 -3.03 -14.36 -1.35
CA GLU A 89 -1.85 -14.95 -0.69
C GLU A 89 -2.15 -15.42 0.73
N VAL A 90 -2.85 -14.61 1.51
CA VAL A 90 -3.29 -14.96 2.86
C VAL A 90 -4.26 -16.15 2.82
N GLN A 91 -5.14 -16.22 1.83
CA GLN A 91 -6.06 -17.34 1.62
C GLN A 91 -5.38 -18.63 1.16
N GLN A 92 -4.18 -18.58 0.60
CA GLN A 92 -3.41 -19.78 0.26
C GLN A 92 -2.73 -20.40 1.49
N ALA A 93 -2.49 -19.61 2.53
CA ALA A 93 -1.88 -20.11 3.76
C ALA A 93 -2.66 -21.29 4.36
N VAL A 94 -1.94 -22.31 4.83
CA VAL A 94 -2.54 -23.48 5.49
C VAL A 94 -3.09 -23.11 6.87
N ALA A 95 -2.36 -22.27 7.60
CA ALA A 95 -2.74 -21.76 8.90
C ALA A 95 -2.20 -20.34 9.09
N VAL A 96 -2.86 -19.56 9.92
CA VAL A 96 -2.46 -18.19 10.25
C VAL A 96 -2.47 -17.98 11.76
N SER A 97 -1.59 -17.11 12.25
CA SER A 97 -1.65 -16.53 13.59
C SER A 97 -2.08 -15.07 13.46
N ILE A 98 -2.88 -14.57 14.40
CA ILE A 98 -3.31 -13.16 14.37
C ILE A 98 -2.74 -12.45 15.59
N THR A 99 -2.25 -11.24 15.40
CA THR A 99 -2.06 -10.27 16.48
C THR A 99 -3.18 -9.23 16.41
N ALA A 100 -3.71 -8.84 17.57
CA ALA A 100 -4.68 -7.75 17.65
C ALA A 100 -4.25 -6.71 18.69
N ASP A 101 -4.22 -5.46 18.25
CA ASP A 101 -3.82 -4.31 19.06
C ASP A 101 -4.93 -3.27 19.06
N MET A 102 -5.16 -2.65 20.22
CA MET A 102 -6.18 -1.62 20.40
C MET A 102 -5.54 -0.41 21.07
N TRP A 103 -5.75 0.76 20.49
CA TRP A 103 -5.28 2.01 21.07
C TRP A 103 -6.35 3.09 20.96
N THR A 104 -6.17 4.14 21.76
CA THR A 104 -6.93 5.39 21.65
C THR A 104 -6.02 6.45 21.06
N SER A 105 -6.48 7.11 19.99
CA SER A 105 -5.75 8.18 19.34
C SER A 105 -5.67 9.44 20.21
N LEU A 106 -4.84 10.40 19.82
CA LEU A 106 -4.79 11.73 20.44
C LEU A 106 -6.14 12.47 20.36
N ASN A 107 -6.99 12.09 19.41
CA ASN A 107 -8.32 12.63 19.22
C ASN A 107 -9.38 11.90 20.06
N MET A 108 -8.96 11.04 20.99
CA MET A 108 -9.82 10.21 21.86
C MET A 108 -10.70 9.21 21.08
N GLU A 109 -10.27 8.83 19.88
CA GLU A 109 -10.95 7.82 19.06
C GLU A 109 -10.26 6.46 19.23
N ALA A 110 -11.01 5.40 19.49
CA ALA A 110 -10.45 4.06 19.63
C ALA A 110 -10.32 3.36 18.27
N TYR A 111 -9.25 2.58 18.11
CA TYR A 111 -8.94 1.83 16.90
C TYR A 111 -8.46 0.43 17.22
N LEU A 112 -8.99 -0.55 16.49
CA LEU A 112 -8.57 -1.94 16.55
C LEU A 112 -7.84 -2.32 15.26
N ALA A 113 -6.60 -2.77 15.38
CA ALA A 113 -5.86 -3.38 14.28
C ALA A 113 -5.78 -4.90 14.43
N LEU A 114 -5.95 -5.60 13.31
CA LEU A 114 -5.62 -7.02 13.19
C LEU A 114 -4.51 -7.19 12.16
N THR A 115 -3.50 -7.97 12.54
CA THR A 115 -2.40 -8.36 11.65
C THR A 115 -2.31 -9.87 11.62
N CYS A 116 -2.25 -10.46 10.42
CA CYS A 116 -2.03 -11.90 10.27
C CYS A 116 -0.55 -12.20 9.99
N HIS A 117 -0.12 -13.35 10.48
CA HIS A 117 1.21 -13.90 10.28
C HIS A 117 1.06 -15.34 9.77
N TYR A 118 1.76 -15.68 8.69
CA TYR A 118 1.62 -16.97 8.03
C TYR A 118 2.91 -17.39 7.34
N ILE A 119 3.04 -18.68 7.03
CA ILE A 119 4.13 -19.21 6.22
C ILE A 119 3.62 -19.39 4.79
N ASN A 120 4.30 -18.82 3.81
CA ASN A 120 3.98 -19.01 2.39
C ASN A 120 4.60 -20.31 1.83
N ASP A 121 4.30 -20.63 0.57
CA ASP A 121 4.80 -21.84 -0.10
C ASP A 121 6.34 -21.91 -0.20
N ASN A 122 7.01 -20.75 -0.10
CA ASN A 122 8.47 -20.66 -0.08
C ASN A 122 9.06 -20.81 1.32
N MET A 123 8.27 -21.26 2.31
CA MET A 123 8.68 -21.41 3.71
C MET A 123 9.10 -20.08 4.38
N GLN A 124 8.57 -18.95 3.90
CA GLN A 124 8.89 -17.63 4.44
C GLN A 124 7.78 -17.13 5.35
N LEU A 125 8.17 -16.51 6.47
CA LEU A 125 7.25 -15.80 7.35
C LEU A 125 6.78 -14.52 6.68
N CYS A 126 5.47 -14.45 6.41
CA CYS A 126 4.78 -13.29 5.87
C CYS A 126 3.93 -12.64 6.96
N THR A 127 3.75 -11.33 6.85
CA THR A 127 2.94 -10.53 7.77
C THR A 127 2.10 -9.56 6.95
N SER A 128 0.79 -9.54 7.19
CA SER A 128 -0.15 -8.68 6.47
C SER A 128 -1.15 -8.06 7.45
N VAL A 129 -1.32 -6.74 7.38
CA VAL A 129 -2.37 -6.05 8.14
C VAL A 129 -3.72 -6.35 7.49
N LEU A 130 -4.61 -6.99 8.25
CA LEU A 130 -5.97 -7.33 7.79
C LEU A 130 -6.88 -6.10 7.79
N GLY A 131 -6.64 -5.18 8.72
CA GLY A 131 -7.36 -3.93 8.78
C GLY A 131 -7.08 -3.16 10.06
N VAL A 132 -7.33 -1.86 9.98
CA VAL A 132 -7.43 -0.94 11.12
C VAL A 132 -8.84 -0.36 11.08
N LYS A 133 -9.63 -0.62 12.13
CA LYS A 133 -11.03 -0.19 12.20
C LYS A 133 -11.19 0.82 13.33
N HIS A 134 -11.83 1.95 13.01
CA HIS A 134 -12.37 2.84 14.03
C HIS A 134 -13.40 2.06 14.86
N PHE A 135 -13.27 2.13 16.18
CA PHE A 135 -14.03 1.35 17.15
C PHE A 135 -14.75 2.30 18.12
N PRO A 136 -15.82 2.99 17.71
CA PRO A 136 -16.54 3.94 18.56
C PRO A 136 -17.42 3.28 19.63
N GLN A 137 -17.49 1.95 19.64
CA GLN A 137 -18.35 1.17 20.52
C GLN A 137 -17.66 0.92 21.87
N SER A 138 -18.43 0.55 22.89
CA SER A 138 -17.87 0.08 24.16
C SER A 138 -16.92 -1.09 23.93
N HIS A 139 -15.76 -1.09 24.59
CA HIS A 139 -14.69 -2.10 24.45
C HIS A 139 -15.03 -3.43 25.14
N THR A 140 -16.28 -3.89 25.05
CA THR A 140 -16.70 -5.18 25.62
C THR A 140 -16.08 -6.33 24.85
N ALA A 141 -15.91 -7.48 25.51
CA ALA A 141 -15.40 -8.69 24.89
C ALA A 141 -16.21 -9.10 23.64
N ASP A 142 -17.53 -8.95 23.69
CA ASP A 142 -18.43 -9.34 22.60
C ASP A 142 -18.28 -8.43 21.37
N ASN A 143 -18.21 -7.10 21.56
CA ASN A 143 -18.01 -6.17 20.46
C ASN A 143 -16.65 -6.39 19.80
N LEU A 144 -15.61 -6.60 20.61
CA LEU A 144 -14.26 -6.94 20.12
C LEU A 144 -14.27 -8.25 19.33
N ALA A 145 -14.91 -9.29 19.86
CA ALA A 145 -15.04 -10.58 19.18
C ALA A 145 -15.79 -10.45 17.86
N GLN A 146 -16.89 -9.70 17.82
CA GLN A 146 -17.67 -9.47 16.60
C GLN A 146 -16.84 -8.78 15.52
N VAL A 147 -16.13 -7.69 15.85
CA VAL A 147 -15.32 -6.96 14.89
C VAL A 147 -14.13 -7.79 14.41
N LYS A 148 -13.46 -8.53 15.32
CA LYS A 148 -12.39 -9.49 14.97
C LYS A 148 -12.91 -10.56 14.01
N ARG A 149 -14.07 -11.16 14.30
CA ARG A 149 -14.73 -12.17 13.45
C ARG A 149 -15.08 -11.61 12.08
N GLY A 150 -15.70 -10.44 12.01
CA GLY A 150 -15.99 -9.78 10.73
C GLY A 150 -14.74 -9.58 9.88
N MET A 151 -13.63 -9.13 10.47
CA MET A 151 -12.36 -9.01 9.74
C MET A 151 -11.79 -10.37 9.30
N MET A 152 -11.89 -11.42 10.12
CA MET A 152 -11.46 -12.77 9.70
C MET A 152 -12.34 -13.34 8.56
N ASP A 153 -13.64 -13.07 8.59
CA ASP A 153 -14.61 -13.49 7.57
C ASP A 153 -14.40 -12.72 6.26
N ASP A 154 -14.18 -11.40 6.32
CA ASP A 154 -13.86 -10.56 5.16
C ASP A 154 -12.65 -11.10 4.39
N TRP A 155 -11.68 -11.68 5.10
CA TRP A 155 -10.48 -12.29 4.54
C TRP A 155 -10.62 -13.79 4.23
N ALA A 156 -11.74 -14.42 4.59
CA ALA A 156 -12.02 -15.84 4.45
C ALA A 156 -10.97 -16.74 5.15
N ILE A 157 -10.52 -16.34 6.33
CA ILE A 157 -9.49 -17.06 7.11
C ILE A 157 -9.96 -17.59 8.46
N THR A 158 -11.23 -17.40 8.83
CA THR A 158 -11.76 -17.77 10.16
C THR A 158 -11.42 -19.21 10.57
N ASN A 159 -11.51 -20.16 9.63
CA ASN A 159 -11.19 -21.58 9.88
C ASN A 159 -9.69 -21.92 9.86
N LYS A 160 -8.83 -20.95 9.60
CA LYS A 160 -7.37 -21.09 9.48
C LYS A 160 -6.62 -20.49 10.66
N VAL A 161 -7.30 -19.74 11.52
CA VAL A 161 -6.68 -19.04 12.64
C VAL A 161 -6.33 -20.04 13.73
N ARG A 162 -5.03 -20.17 14.04
CA ARG A 162 -4.54 -21.10 15.06
C ARG A 162 -4.38 -20.47 16.43
N CYS A 163 -4.01 -19.19 16.49
CA CYS A 163 -3.95 -18.41 17.71
C CYS A 163 -4.21 -16.92 17.44
N LEU A 164 -4.60 -16.22 18.49
CA LEU A 164 -4.85 -14.80 18.53
C LEU A 164 -4.09 -14.19 19.70
N VAL A 165 -2.99 -13.51 19.40
CA VAL A 165 -2.14 -12.84 20.38
C VAL A 165 -2.65 -11.42 20.59
N THR A 166 -2.82 -11.03 21.84
CA THR A 166 -3.24 -9.67 22.23
C THR A 166 -2.40 -9.18 23.41
N ASP A 167 -2.59 -7.92 23.79
CA ASP A 167 -2.18 -7.47 25.12
C ASP A 167 -2.92 -8.23 26.25
N ALA A 168 -2.51 -7.96 27.49
CA ALA A 168 -3.11 -8.58 28.67
C ALA A 168 -4.42 -7.89 29.12
N ALA A 169 -5.02 -7.01 28.31
CA ALA A 169 -6.24 -6.31 28.70
C ALA A 169 -7.40 -7.31 28.90
N PRO A 170 -8.19 -7.22 29.98
CA PRO A 170 -9.19 -8.24 30.31
C PRO A 170 -10.20 -8.53 29.18
N ASN A 171 -10.68 -7.48 28.51
CA ASN A 171 -11.65 -7.62 27.42
C ASN A 171 -11.02 -8.18 26.14
N MET A 172 -9.72 -7.94 25.90
CA MET A 172 -9.00 -8.52 24.77
C MET A 172 -8.84 -10.03 24.93
N ILE A 173 -8.46 -10.48 26.14
CA ILE A 173 -8.40 -11.90 26.52
C ILE A 173 -9.80 -12.53 26.50
N ALA A 174 -10.81 -11.87 27.08
CA ALA A 174 -12.17 -12.40 27.08
C ALA A 174 -12.73 -12.56 25.65
N ALA A 175 -12.42 -11.63 24.74
CA ALA A 175 -12.82 -11.73 23.34
C ALA A 175 -12.23 -12.96 22.64
N THR A 176 -10.99 -13.37 22.95
CA THR A 176 -10.39 -14.57 22.35
C THR A 176 -11.13 -15.84 22.79
N ARG A 177 -11.59 -15.88 24.04
CA ARG A 177 -12.43 -16.95 24.59
C ARG A 177 -13.81 -16.99 23.93
N THR A 178 -14.46 -15.84 23.74
CA THR A 178 -15.72 -15.73 22.98
C THR A 178 -15.56 -16.22 21.54
N LEU A 179 -14.40 -15.95 20.94
CA LEU A 179 -14.06 -16.44 19.60
C LEU A 179 -13.71 -17.94 19.56
N GLN A 180 -13.47 -18.57 20.71
CA GLN A 180 -12.96 -19.94 20.85
C GLN A 180 -11.61 -20.15 20.15
N ILE A 181 -10.77 -19.10 20.14
CA ILE A 181 -9.42 -19.12 19.57
C ILE A 181 -8.41 -19.16 20.72
N ARG A 182 -7.34 -19.94 20.55
CA ARG A 182 -6.23 -19.97 21.51
C ARG A 182 -5.60 -18.57 21.63
N HIS A 183 -5.51 -18.05 22.85
CA HIS A 183 -4.69 -16.88 23.20
C HIS A 183 -3.22 -17.27 23.29
#